data_AF-A0A2G2Y7N2-F1
#
_entry.id   AF-A0A2G2Y7N2-F1
#
_cell.length_a   1.000
_cell.length_b   1.000
_cell.length_c   1.000
_cell.angle_alpha   90.00
_cell.angle_beta   90.00
_cell.angle_gamma   90.00
#
_symmetry.space_group_name_H-M   'P 1'
#
loop_
_entity.id
_entity.type
_entity.pdbx_description
1 polymer ?
#
loop_
_entity_poly.entity_id
_entity_poly.type
_entity_poly.pdbx_seq_one_letter_code
_entity_poly.pdbx_strand_id
1 'polypeptide(L)'
;MAGGGAAPAAKSDDPAPHPTKDQLPNVSYCITSPPPWPEAILLGFQHYIVMLGTTVIIPTALVPQMGGGNEEKAKVIQTLLFVSGLNTLLQTSFGTRLPAVIGGSYTFVAPTISIILSGRWEDPDPVSRFKKIMRATQGALIVASTLQIVLGFSGLWRNVVRFLTPLSAVPLVSLVGFGLYEFGFPGVAKCVEVGLPQLVLLVIFSQYLAHLVRPGKHIFDRFAVLFTVAIVWIYAYILTLGGAYNGKSLKTQISCRTDRAGLIGAAPW
;
A
#
# COMPACT_ATOMS: atom_id res chain seq x y z
N MET A 1 -23.84 -34.69 59.50
CA MET A 1 -22.41 -34.80 59.13
C MET A 1 -22.37 -35.07 57.63
N ALA A 2 -22.53 -34.06 56.78
CA ALA A 2 -21.45 -33.18 56.28
C ALA A 2 -20.42 -33.96 55.46
N GLY A 3 -20.33 -33.67 54.16
CA GLY A 3 -19.28 -34.18 53.28
C GLY A 3 -19.53 -34.02 51.79
N GLY A 4 -20.09 -32.88 51.35
CA GLY A 4 -20.17 -32.52 49.94
C GLY A 4 -18.79 -32.18 49.40
N GLY A 5 -18.21 -33.08 48.59
CA GLY A 5 -17.04 -32.79 47.77
C GLY A 5 -17.49 -32.25 46.41
N ALA A 6 -17.64 -30.94 46.30
CA ALA A 6 -17.82 -30.29 45.01
C ALA A 6 -16.53 -30.46 44.19
N ALA A 7 -16.62 -31.20 43.08
CA ALA A 7 -15.58 -31.21 42.06
C ALA A 7 -15.35 -29.76 41.58
N PRO A 8 -14.10 -29.34 41.33
CA PRO A 8 -13.81 -27.99 40.89
C PRO A 8 -14.52 -27.74 39.56
N ALA A 9 -15.29 -26.64 39.49
CA ALA A 9 -15.98 -26.20 38.29
C ALA A 9 -14.99 -26.16 37.13
N ALA A 10 -15.34 -26.87 36.05
CA ALA A 10 -14.61 -26.82 34.79
C ALA A 10 -14.46 -25.35 34.38
N LYS A 11 -13.21 -24.92 34.14
CA LYS A 11 -12.90 -23.60 33.59
C LYS A 11 -13.79 -23.38 32.36
N SER A 12 -14.60 -22.34 32.43
CA SER A 12 -15.43 -21.84 31.34
C SER A 12 -14.60 -21.68 30.06
N ASP A 13 -14.93 -22.52 29.08
CA ASP A 13 -14.80 -22.32 27.64
C ASP A 13 -13.66 -21.40 27.18
N ASP A 14 -12.44 -21.94 27.11
CA ASP A 14 -11.55 -21.49 26.05
C ASP A 14 -12.29 -21.75 24.72
N PRO A 15 -12.56 -20.73 23.89
CA PRO A 15 -13.29 -20.93 22.64
C PRO A 15 -12.56 -21.99 21.83
N ALA A 16 -13.23 -23.14 21.63
CA ALA A 16 -12.68 -24.23 20.87
C ALA A 16 -12.21 -23.70 19.50
N PRO A 17 -11.01 -24.09 19.02
CA PRO A 17 -10.53 -23.65 17.72
C PRO A 17 -11.60 -23.91 16.68
N HIS A 18 -11.99 -22.88 15.92
CA HIS A 18 -12.95 -23.07 14.85
C HIS A 18 -12.47 -24.20 13.94
N PRO A 19 -13.35 -25.15 13.57
CA PRO A 19 -12.97 -26.24 12.68
C PRO A 19 -12.39 -25.66 11.40
N THR A 20 -11.25 -26.19 10.97
CA THR A 20 -10.59 -25.78 9.73
C THR A 20 -11.51 -26.12 8.56
N LYS A 21 -12.19 -25.10 8.01
CA LYS A 21 -13.01 -25.26 6.82
C LYS A 21 -12.10 -25.11 5.60
N ASP A 22 -12.09 -26.11 4.73
CA ASP A 22 -11.32 -26.05 3.48
C ASP A 22 -11.81 -24.95 2.53
N GLN A 23 -13.11 -24.62 2.58
CA GLN A 23 -13.71 -23.49 1.85
C GLN A 23 -14.59 -22.65 2.78
N LEU A 24 -14.33 -21.34 2.82
CA LEU A 24 -15.19 -20.39 3.52
C LEU A 24 -16.32 -19.93 2.58
N PRO A 25 -17.57 -19.78 3.07
CA PRO A 25 -18.66 -19.22 2.27
C PRO A 25 -18.26 -17.81 1.78
N ASN A 26 -18.50 -17.53 0.50
CA ASN A 26 -18.11 -16.29 -0.22
C ASN A 26 -16.62 -16.11 -0.53
N VAL A 27 -15.75 -17.07 -0.23
CA VAL A 27 -14.36 -17.07 -0.70
C VAL A 27 -14.28 -17.90 -1.98
N SER A 28 -13.74 -17.33 -3.06
CA SER A 28 -13.62 -18.03 -4.35
C SER A 28 -12.42 -18.98 -4.39
N TYR A 29 -11.30 -18.57 -3.80
CA TYR A 29 -10.05 -19.35 -3.73
C TYR A 29 -9.49 -19.30 -2.32
N CYS A 30 -9.25 -20.47 -1.74
CA CYS A 30 -8.56 -20.60 -0.46
C CYS A 30 -7.04 -20.56 -0.64
N ILE A 31 -6.32 -20.33 0.46
CA ILE A 31 -4.85 -20.09 0.45
C ILE A 31 -4.09 -21.24 -0.25
N THR A 32 -4.57 -22.47 -0.10
CA THR A 32 -3.97 -23.68 -0.67
C THR A 32 -4.56 -24.08 -2.03
N SER A 33 -5.54 -23.33 -2.55
CA SER A 33 -6.26 -23.64 -3.78
C SER A 33 -6.11 -22.50 -4.79
N PRO A 34 -4.99 -22.44 -5.53
CA PRO A 34 -4.74 -21.33 -6.45
C PRO A 34 -5.70 -21.35 -7.64
N PRO A 35 -6.06 -20.17 -8.18
CA PRO A 35 -6.81 -20.08 -9.43
C PRO A 35 -5.99 -20.61 -10.62
N PRO A 36 -6.64 -20.86 -11.78
CA PRO A 36 -5.93 -21.18 -13.01
C PRO A 36 -4.84 -20.14 -13.32
N TRP A 37 -3.70 -20.59 -13.84
CA TRP A 37 -2.53 -19.73 -14.12
C TRP A 37 -2.83 -18.39 -14.81
N PRO A 38 -3.68 -18.32 -15.85
CA PRO A 38 -3.99 -17.04 -16.50
C PRO A 38 -4.68 -16.05 -15.56
N GLU A 39 -5.61 -16.55 -14.74
CA GLU A 39 -6.32 -15.74 -13.74
C GLU A 39 -5.37 -15.32 -12.61
N ALA A 40 -4.49 -16.21 -12.17
CA ALA A 40 -3.46 -15.91 -11.17
C ALA A 40 -2.53 -14.77 -11.63
N ILE A 41 -2.09 -14.78 -12.90
CA ILE A 41 -1.23 -13.74 -13.47
C ILE A 41 -1.96 -12.38 -13.48
N LEU A 42 -3.23 -12.34 -13.93
CA LEU A 42 -4.00 -11.10 -13.96
C LEU A 42 -4.27 -10.54 -12.57
N LEU A 43 -4.61 -11.40 -11.60
CA LEU A 43 -4.81 -10.99 -10.21
C LEU A 43 -3.51 -10.51 -9.57
N GLY A 44 -2.38 -11.18 -9.86
CA GLY A 44 -1.06 -10.74 -9.42
C GLY A 44 -0.69 -9.36 -9.98
N PHE A 45 -0.99 -9.12 -11.27
CA PHE A 45 -0.80 -7.82 -11.89
C PHE A 45 -1.69 -6.73 -11.28
N GLN A 46 -2.93 -7.06 -10.91
CA GLN A 46 -3.80 -6.15 -10.18
C GLN A 46 -3.23 -5.78 -8.81
N HIS A 47 -2.73 -6.76 -8.04
CA HIS A 47 -2.08 -6.48 -6.76
C HIS A 47 -0.87 -5.57 -6.92
N TYR A 48 -0.08 -5.77 -7.98
CA TYR A 48 1.01 -4.86 -8.32
C TYR A 48 0.51 -3.43 -8.55
N ILE A 49 -0.51 -3.22 -9.40
CA ILE A 49 -1.08 -1.89 -9.67
C ILE A 49 -1.60 -1.22 -8.40
N VAL A 50 -2.30 -1.95 -7.53
CA VAL A 50 -2.82 -1.39 -6.28
C VAL A 50 -1.67 -0.94 -5.36
N MET A 51 -0.59 -1.70 -5.30
CA MET A 51 0.59 -1.39 -4.49
C MET A 51 1.46 -0.25 -5.08
N LEU A 52 1.39 0.00 -6.39
CA LEU A 52 2.09 1.11 -7.03
C LEU A 52 1.71 2.45 -6.42
N GLY A 53 0.45 2.63 -6.00
CA GLY A 53 -0.05 3.88 -5.44
C GLY A 53 0.81 4.40 -4.28
N THR A 54 0.90 3.63 -3.19
CA THR A 54 1.72 4.01 -2.02
C THR A 54 3.22 4.04 -2.34
N THR A 55 3.68 3.12 -3.19
CA THR A 55 5.10 3.02 -3.58
C THR A 55 5.60 4.24 -4.36
N VAL A 56 4.73 4.87 -5.16
CA VAL A 56 5.05 6.11 -5.89
C VAL A 56 4.78 7.35 -5.05
N ILE A 57 3.72 7.35 -4.24
CA ILE A 57 3.34 8.48 -3.38
C ILE A 57 4.46 8.83 -2.39
N ILE A 58 5.00 7.85 -1.68
CA ILE A 58 5.99 8.09 -0.62
C ILE A 58 7.26 8.79 -1.17
N PRO A 59 7.94 8.29 -2.21
CA PRO A 59 9.10 8.96 -2.79
C PRO A 59 8.74 10.30 -3.44
N THR A 60 7.56 10.42 -4.06
CA THR A 60 7.12 11.68 -4.66
C THR A 60 6.96 12.78 -3.60
N ALA A 61 6.56 12.41 -2.37
CA ALA A 61 6.47 13.33 -1.25
C ALA A 61 7.84 13.69 -0.66
N LEU A 62 8.70 12.68 -0.47
CA LEU A 62 9.92 12.81 0.34
C LEU A 62 11.16 13.23 -0.45
N VAL A 63 11.37 12.68 -1.65
CA VAL A 63 12.62 12.87 -2.41
C VAL A 63 12.88 14.34 -2.76
N PRO A 64 11.89 15.14 -3.20
CA PRO A 64 12.12 16.57 -3.46
C PRO A 64 12.56 17.34 -2.22
N GLN A 65 12.02 16.99 -1.03
CA GLN A 65 12.39 17.65 0.23
C GLN A 65 13.82 17.30 0.67
N MET A 66 14.32 16.13 0.29
CA MET A 66 15.71 15.72 0.52
C MET A 66 16.71 16.43 -0.42
N GLY A 67 16.23 17.09 -1.49
CA GLY A 67 17.06 17.65 -2.56
C GLY A 67 17.25 16.75 -3.77
N GLY A 68 16.56 15.60 -3.83
CA GLY A 68 16.61 14.72 -5.00
C GLY A 68 15.72 15.22 -6.15
N GLY A 69 16.17 15.00 -7.38
CA GLY A 69 15.42 15.30 -8.60
C GLY A 69 14.60 14.10 -9.09
N ASN A 70 14.28 14.10 -10.38
CA ASN A 70 13.53 13.01 -11.01
C ASN A 70 14.34 11.70 -11.08
N GLU A 71 15.66 11.78 -11.23
CA GLU A 71 16.55 10.62 -11.28
C GLU A 71 16.60 9.92 -9.91
N GLU A 72 16.84 10.66 -8.82
CA GLU A 72 16.81 10.13 -7.46
C GLU A 72 15.45 9.55 -7.12
N LYS A 73 14.38 10.24 -7.51
CA LYS A 73 13.01 9.77 -7.30
C LYS A 73 12.76 8.44 -8.02
N ALA A 74 13.17 8.32 -9.28
CA ALA A 74 13.05 7.08 -10.04
C ALA A 74 13.84 5.93 -9.38
N LYS A 75 15.08 6.19 -8.94
CA LYS A 75 15.92 5.21 -8.22
C LYS A 75 15.26 4.70 -6.93
N VAL A 76 14.66 5.60 -6.15
CA VAL A 76 13.97 5.23 -4.91
C VAL A 76 12.71 4.42 -5.20
N ILE A 77 11.90 4.80 -6.20
CA ILE A 77 10.71 4.04 -6.62
C ILE A 77 11.11 2.63 -7.06
N GLN A 78 12.12 2.52 -7.93
CA GLN A 78 12.60 1.22 -8.43
C GLN A 78 13.12 0.33 -7.30
N THR A 79 13.87 0.90 -6.36
CA THR A 79 14.40 0.16 -5.21
C THR A 79 13.27 -0.31 -4.29
N LEU A 80 12.28 0.54 -4.01
CA LEU A 80 11.10 0.16 -3.22
C LEU A 80 10.32 -0.97 -3.88
N LEU A 81 10.10 -0.91 -5.19
CA LEU A 81 9.40 -1.98 -5.93
C LEU A 81 10.17 -3.30 -5.89
N PHE A 82 11.49 -3.24 -6.12
CA PHE A 82 12.34 -4.41 -6.11
C PHE A 82 12.38 -5.09 -4.73
N VAL A 83 12.61 -4.30 -3.67
CA VAL A 83 12.68 -4.79 -2.29
C VAL A 83 11.30 -5.25 -1.79
N SER A 84 10.22 -4.57 -2.18
CA SER A 84 8.84 -4.98 -1.92
C SER A 84 8.55 -6.36 -2.51
N GLY A 85 8.96 -6.61 -3.76
CA GLY A 85 8.84 -7.92 -4.40
C GLY A 85 9.61 -9.00 -3.66
N LEU A 86 10.88 -8.76 -3.33
CA LEU A 86 11.71 -9.71 -2.58
C LEU A 86 11.11 -10.02 -1.20
N ASN A 87 10.71 -8.99 -0.45
CA ASN A 87 10.11 -9.17 0.87
C ASN A 87 8.77 -9.92 0.80
N THR A 88 7.96 -9.67 -0.22
CA THR A 88 6.71 -10.40 -0.43
C THR A 88 6.97 -11.87 -0.74
N LEU A 89 7.98 -12.19 -1.56
CA LEU A 89 8.39 -13.57 -1.82
C LEU A 89 8.90 -14.27 -0.55
N LEU A 90 9.70 -13.57 0.26
CA LEU A 90 10.16 -14.09 1.56
C LEU A 90 9.00 -14.32 2.52
N GLN A 91 8.03 -13.39 2.60
CA GLN A 91 6.85 -13.49 3.47
C GLN A 91 5.96 -14.68 3.10
N THR A 92 5.76 -14.90 1.80
CA THR A 92 4.90 -15.97 1.27
C THR A 92 5.59 -17.33 1.25
N SER A 93 6.92 -17.38 1.14
CA SER A 93 7.68 -18.65 1.12
C SER A 93 8.14 -19.10 2.50
N PHE A 94 8.79 -18.20 3.26
CA PHE A 94 9.45 -18.51 4.55
C PHE A 94 8.75 -17.88 5.76
N GLY A 95 8.03 -16.77 5.57
CA GLY A 95 7.33 -16.07 6.63
C GLY A 95 6.07 -16.82 7.10
N THR A 96 4.95 -16.10 7.21
CA THR A 96 3.69 -16.72 7.65
C THR A 96 3.02 -17.58 6.58
N ARG A 97 3.55 -17.57 5.34
CA ARG A 97 2.96 -18.23 4.16
C ARG A 97 1.54 -17.76 3.83
N LEU A 98 1.16 -16.61 4.38
CA LEU A 98 -0.11 -15.94 4.07
C LEU A 98 0.08 -15.00 2.88
N PRO A 99 -0.98 -14.78 2.07
CA PRO A 99 -0.95 -13.83 0.96
C PRO A 99 -0.92 -12.38 1.48
N ALA A 100 0.24 -11.96 1.97
CA ALA A 100 0.48 -10.63 2.51
C ALA A 100 1.54 -9.91 1.67
N VAL A 101 1.10 -8.88 0.94
CA VAL A 101 2.00 -8.07 0.11
C VAL A 101 2.72 -7.05 0.99
N ILE A 102 4.05 -7.07 0.95
CA ILE A 102 4.90 -6.17 1.74
C ILE A 102 5.30 -4.98 0.88
N GLY A 103 5.05 -3.76 1.36
CA GLY A 103 5.46 -2.52 0.69
C GLY A 103 5.96 -1.46 1.67
N GLY A 104 6.24 -0.26 1.15
CA GLY A 104 6.63 0.88 1.98
C GLY A 104 5.48 1.29 2.91
N SER A 105 5.76 1.38 4.22
CA SER A 105 4.76 1.84 5.19
C SER A 105 4.71 3.36 5.26
N TYR A 106 3.50 3.91 5.17
CA TYR A 106 3.24 5.33 5.37
C TYR A 106 3.64 5.81 6.78
N THR A 107 3.62 4.92 7.78
CA THR A 107 4.00 5.26 9.17
C THR A 107 5.43 5.79 9.28
N PHE A 108 6.30 5.47 8.32
CA PHE A 108 7.68 5.97 8.29
C PHE A 108 7.84 7.33 7.58
N VAL A 109 6.79 7.88 6.98
CA VAL A 109 6.86 9.20 6.32
C VAL A 109 7.12 10.30 7.34
N ALA A 110 6.33 10.37 8.42
CA ALA A 110 6.49 11.35 9.48
C ALA A 110 7.90 11.36 10.12
N PRO A 111 8.46 10.21 10.58
CA PRO A 111 9.82 10.20 11.11
C PRO A 111 10.87 10.53 10.04
N THR A 112 10.65 10.17 8.77
CA THR A 112 11.57 10.59 7.69
C THR A 112 11.56 12.10 7.48
N ILE A 113 10.38 12.74 7.52
CA ILE A 113 10.26 14.22 7.49
C ILE A 113 11.01 14.83 8.68
N SER A 114 10.89 14.25 9.88
CA SER A 114 11.64 14.73 11.05
C SER A 114 13.16 14.63 10.84
N ILE A 115 13.66 13.60 10.16
CA ILE A 115 15.09 13.48 9.82
C ILE A 115 15.48 14.57 8.82
N ILE A 116 14.67 14.80 7.78
CA ILE A 116 14.89 15.84 6.77
C ILE A 116 14.98 17.22 7.43
N LEU A 117 14.00 17.56 8.28
CA LEU A 117 13.88 18.88 8.92
C LEU A 117 14.86 19.09 10.08
N SER A 118 15.60 18.06 10.50
CA SER A 118 16.56 18.18 11.61
C SER A 118 17.76 19.09 11.29
N GLY A 119 17.98 19.45 10.03
CA GLY A 119 19.11 20.29 9.58
C GLY A 119 20.49 19.64 9.71
N ARG A 120 20.60 18.48 10.38
CA ARG A 120 21.88 17.81 10.68
C ARG A 120 22.66 17.36 9.44
N TRP A 121 21.95 17.20 8.33
CA TRP A 121 22.48 16.65 7.08
C TRP A 121 22.47 17.67 5.95
N GLU A 122 22.40 18.96 6.28
CA GLU A 122 22.48 20.02 5.28
C GLU A 122 23.82 20.00 4.53
N ASP A 123 23.73 20.23 3.23
CA ASP A 123 24.85 20.26 2.31
C ASP A 123 24.51 21.25 1.18
N PRO A 124 25.46 22.10 0.73
CA PRO A 124 25.27 22.94 -0.45
C PRO A 124 24.95 22.15 -1.72
N ASP A 125 25.48 20.94 -1.87
CA ASP A 125 25.17 20.08 -3.00
C ASP A 125 23.86 19.28 -2.74
N PRO A 126 22.81 19.48 -3.55
CA PRO A 126 21.52 18.80 -3.35
C PRO A 126 21.61 17.27 -3.46
N VAL A 127 22.51 16.74 -4.30
CA VAL A 127 22.68 15.30 -4.48
C VAL A 127 23.40 14.68 -3.28
N SER A 128 24.46 15.35 -2.78
CA SER A 128 25.11 14.98 -1.51
C SER A 128 24.14 15.00 -0.34
N ARG A 129 23.32 16.05 -0.24
CA ARG A 129 22.26 16.18 0.79
C ARG A 129 21.29 15.01 0.74
N PHE A 130 20.77 14.69 -0.45
CA PHE A 130 19.90 13.54 -0.66
C PHE A 130 20.55 12.24 -0.18
N LYS A 131 21.80 11.97 -0.59
CA LYS A 131 22.53 10.76 -0.18
C LYS A 131 22.74 10.67 1.32
N LYS A 132 23.07 11.77 2.00
CA LYS A 132 23.24 11.82 3.45
C LYS A 132 21.94 11.52 4.18
N ILE A 133 20.84 12.16 3.79
CA ILE A 133 19.52 11.93 4.39
C ILE A 133 19.03 10.50 4.13
N MET A 134 19.23 9.96 2.92
CA MET A 134 18.87 8.58 2.61
C MET A 134 19.62 7.58 3.48
N ARG A 135 20.93 7.77 3.68
CA ARG A 135 21.75 6.92 4.56
C ARG A 135 21.27 7.01 6.01
N ALA A 136 20.96 8.20 6.51
CA ALA A 136 20.43 8.39 7.86
C ALA A 136 19.07 7.71 8.04
N THR A 137 18.18 7.85 7.06
CA THR A 137 16.85 7.21 7.06
C THR A 137 16.97 5.69 7.04
N GLN A 138 17.80 5.13 6.15
CA GLN A 138 18.04 3.70 6.07
C GLN A 138 18.66 3.15 7.36
N GLY A 139 19.64 3.84 7.94
CA GLY A 139 20.24 3.46 9.22
C GLY A 139 19.21 3.44 10.35
N ALA A 140 18.36 4.47 10.44
CA ALA A 140 17.28 4.53 11.43
C ALA A 140 16.27 3.39 11.25
N LEU A 141 15.88 3.08 10.00
CA LEU A 141 14.97 1.99 9.69
C LEU A 141 15.56 0.61 10.03
N ILE A 142 16.87 0.40 9.82
CA ILE A 142 17.57 -0.82 10.21
C ILE A 142 17.51 -1.00 11.73
N VAL A 143 17.85 0.04 12.50
CA VAL A 143 17.80 -0.02 13.97
C VAL A 143 16.37 -0.26 14.46
N ALA A 144 15.38 0.45 13.92
CA ALA A 144 13.98 0.25 14.25
C ALA A 144 13.50 -1.18 13.94
N SER A 145 13.92 -1.74 12.81
CA SER A 145 13.59 -3.12 12.41
C SER A 145 14.21 -4.15 13.35
N THR A 146 15.49 -3.97 13.74
CA THR A 146 16.15 -4.85 14.70
C THR A 146 15.44 -4.83 16.06
N LEU A 147 15.03 -3.66 16.54
CA LEU A 147 14.25 -3.54 17.77
C LEU A 147 12.92 -4.30 17.65
N GLN A 148 12.20 -4.13 16.54
CA GLN A 148 10.94 -4.84 16.31
C GLN A 148 11.13 -6.36 16.26
N ILE A 149 12.22 -6.84 15.66
CA ILE A 149 12.58 -8.26 15.61
C ILE A 149 12.83 -8.80 17.02
N VAL A 150 13.65 -8.12 17.82
CA VAL A 150 13.95 -8.52 19.20
C VAL A 150 12.67 -8.57 20.04
N LEU A 151 11.83 -7.54 19.97
CA LEU A 151 10.55 -7.49 20.66
C LEU A 151 9.59 -8.59 20.19
N GLY A 152 9.57 -8.90 18.90
CA GLY A 152 8.80 -9.99 18.33
C GLY A 152 9.23 -11.37 18.84
N PHE A 153 10.52 -11.68 18.78
CA PHE A 153 11.07 -12.96 19.25
C PHE A 153 11.05 -13.12 20.78
N SER A 154 11.11 -12.02 21.53
CA SER A 154 11.00 -12.06 23.00
C SER A 154 9.62 -12.50 23.51
N GLY A 155 8.60 -12.55 22.64
CA GLY A 155 7.22 -12.81 23.03
C GLY A 155 6.53 -11.66 23.77
N LEU A 156 7.23 -10.56 24.06
CA LEU A 156 6.64 -9.38 24.70
C LEU A 156 5.50 -8.80 23.87
N TRP A 157 5.64 -8.82 22.55
CA TRP A 157 4.59 -8.36 21.63
C TRP A 157 3.27 -9.12 21.83
N ARG A 158 3.32 -10.43 22.14
CA ARG A 158 2.12 -11.24 22.41
C ARG A 158 1.35 -10.71 23.62
N ASN A 159 2.07 -10.30 24.66
CA ASN A 159 1.45 -9.76 25.87
C ASN A 159 0.80 -8.39 25.57
N VAL A 160 1.48 -7.53 24.81
CA VAL A 160 0.94 -6.22 24.40
C VAL A 160 -0.32 -6.37 23.55
N VAL A 161 -0.30 -7.24 22.53
CA VAL A 161 -1.45 -7.46 21.63
C VAL A 161 -2.65 -8.04 22.37
N ARG A 162 -2.47 -8.74 23.49
CA ARG A 162 -3.59 -9.23 24.32
C ARG A 162 -4.43 -8.08 24.90
N PHE A 163 -3.86 -6.89 25.07
CA PHE A 163 -4.58 -5.70 25.52
C PHE A 163 -5.27 -4.95 24.36
N LEU A 164 -4.94 -5.27 23.10
CA LEU A 164 -5.57 -4.66 21.94
C LEU A 164 -6.92 -5.33 21.67
N THR A 165 -7.96 -4.77 22.26
CA THR A 165 -9.34 -5.14 21.93
C THR A 165 -9.74 -4.54 20.57
N PRO A 166 -10.70 -5.14 19.84
CA PRO A 166 -11.24 -4.55 18.61
C PRO A 166 -11.68 -3.10 18.77
N LEU A 167 -12.19 -2.72 19.95
CA LEU A 167 -12.59 -1.35 20.30
C LEU A 167 -11.41 -0.35 20.25
N SER A 168 -10.19 -0.80 20.54
CA SER A 168 -8.97 0.01 20.44
C SER A 168 -8.31 -0.07 19.06
N ALA A 169 -8.37 -1.24 18.42
CA ALA A 169 -7.72 -1.48 17.13
C ALA A 169 -8.45 -0.80 15.95
N VAL A 170 -9.78 -0.82 15.94
CA VAL A 170 -10.58 -0.24 14.84
C VAL A 170 -10.34 1.25 14.68
N PRO A 171 -10.41 2.08 15.75
CA PRO A 171 -10.08 3.51 15.64
C PRO A 171 -8.64 3.75 15.18
N LEU A 172 -7.68 2.98 15.70
CA LEU A 172 -6.26 3.11 15.32
C LEU A 172 -6.06 2.86 13.82
N VAL A 173 -6.59 1.75 13.30
CA VAL A 173 -6.48 1.42 11.87
C VAL A 173 -7.25 2.42 11.01
N SER A 174 -8.42 2.89 11.48
CA SER A 174 -9.21 3.90 10.77
C SER A 174 -8.47 5.22 10.65
N LEU A 175 -7.81 5.69 11.72
CA LEU A 175 -7.00 6.91 11.72
C LEU A 175 -5.81 6.80 10.77
N VAL A 176 -5.14 5.64 10.72
CA VAL A 176 -4.07 5.38 9.74
C VAL A 176 -4.62 5.46 8.31
N GLY A 177 -5.80 4.89 8.06
CA GLY A 177 -6.48 4.97 6.77
C GLY A 177 -6.88 6.40 6.38
N PHE A 178 -7.44 7.18 7.31
CA PHE A 178 -7.78 8.58 7.08
C PHE A 178 -6.54 9.46 6.84
N GLY A 179 -5.42 9.17 7.50
CA GLY A 179 -4.15 9.86 7.22
C GLY A 179 -3.65 9.65 5.78
N LEU A 180 -3.83 8.46 5.23
CA LEU A 180 -3.57 8.19 3.81
C LEU A 180 -4.52 8.97 2.88
N TYR A 181 -5.78 9.13 3.27
CA TYR A 181 -6.76 9.90 2.50
C TYR A 181 -6.38 11.38 2.40
N GLU A 182 -5.91 11.98 3.50
CA GLU A 182 -5.44 13.37 3.52
C GLU A 182 -4.31 13.62 2.51
N PHE A 183 -3.48 12.60 2.24
CA PHE A 183 -2.42 12.70 1.24
C PHE A 183 -2.88 12.34 -0.18
N GLY A 184 -3.68 11.28 -0.32
CA GLY A 184 -4.13 10.76 -1.60
C GLY A 184 -5.12 11.68 -2.31
N PHE A 185 -6.10 12.22 -1.58
CA PHE A 185 -7.18 13.03 -2.15
C PHE A 185 -6.69 14.35 -2.76
N PRO A 186 -5.76 15.11 -2.14
CA PRO A 186 -5.14 16.26 -2.80
C PRO A 186 -4.39 15.90 -4.08
N GLY A 187 -3.83 14.69 -4.17
CA GLY A 187 -3.22 14.18 -5.40
C GLY A 187 -4.23 14.09 -6.55
N VAL A 188 -5.42 13.54 -6.27
CA VAL A 188 -6.55 13.48 -7.21
C VAL A 188 -7.06 14.90 -7.54
N ALA A 189 -7.15 15.78 -6.55
CA ALA A 189 -7.65 17.15 -6.73
C ALA A 189 -6.71 18.03 -7.57
N LYS A 190 -5.39 17.76 -7.60
CA LYS A 190 -4.45 18.48 -8.49
C LYS A 190 -4.82 18.35 -9.96
N CYS A 191 -5.47 17.24 -10.33
CA CYS A 191 -6.02 17.05 -11.66
C CYS A 191 -7.44 16.48 -11.58
N VAL A 192 -8.40 17.33 -11.20
CA VAL A 192 -9.81 16.92 -11.04
C VAL A 192 -10.40 16.33 -12.33
N GLU A 193 -9.97 16.80 -13.50
CA GLU A 193 -10.46 16.34 -14.81
C GLU A 193 -10.16 14.85 -15.07
N VAL A 194 -9.05 14.31 -14.55
CA VAL A 194 -8.71 12.88 -14.67
C VAL A 194 -9.11 12.12 -13.40
N GLY A 195 -8.97 12.77 -12.25
CA GLY A 195 -9.23 12.17 -10.94
C GLY A 195 -10.69 11.88 -10.65
N LEU A 196 -11.60 12.78 -11.02
CA LEU A 196 -13.04 12.57 -10.81
C LEU A 196 -13.59 11.41 -11.66
N PRO A 197 -13.28 11.29 -12.97
CA PRO A 197 -13.63 10.10 -13.74
C PRO A 197 -13.09 8.80 -13.15
N GLN A 198 -11.86 8.78 -12.63
CA GLN A 198 -11.31 7.60 -11.95
C GLN A 198 -12.17 7.16 -10.78
N LEU A 199 -12.55 8.09 -9.89
CA LEU A 199 -13.37 7.77 -8.73
C LEU A 199 -14.77 7.30 -9.13
N VAL A 200 -15.41 8.01 -10.06
CA VAL A 200 -16.76 7.68 -10.54
C VAL A 200 -16.78 6.31 -11.22
N LEU A 201 -15.84 6.06 -12.14
CA LEU A 201 -15.74 4.77 -12.82
C LEU A 201 -15.44 3.64 -11.84
N LEU A 202 -14.56 3.86 -10.87
CA LEU A 202 -14.26 2.85 -9.86
C LEU A 202 -15.49 2.48 -9.03
N VAL A 203 -16.28 3.46 -8.59
CA VAL A 203 -17.54 3.22 -7.86
C VAL A 203 -18.56 2.51 -8.75
N ILE A 204 -18.71 2.92 -10.02
CA ILE A 204 -19.65 2.28 -10.95
C ILE A 204 -19.26 0.81 -11.20
N PHE A 205 -18.00 0.53 -11.50
CA PHE A 205 -17.54 -0.82 -11.79
C PHE A 205 -17.55 -1.72 -10.55
N SER A 206 -17.12 -1.21 -9.39
CA SER A 206 -17.06 -2.02 -8.16
C SER A 206 -18.43 -2.23 -7.51
N GLN A 207 -19.29 -1.21 -7.45
CA GLN A 207 -20.54 -1.30 -6.68
C GLN A 207 -21.78 -1.59 -7.55
N TYR A 208 -21.88 -0.96 -8.72
CA TYR A 208 -23.10 -1.05 -9.55
C TYR A 208 -23.02 -2.17 -10.58
N LEU A 209 -21.91 -2.26 -11.30
CA LEU A 209 -21.74 -3.27 -12.36
C LEU A 209 -21.58 -4.67 -11.78
N ALA A 210 -20.93 -4.79 -10.62
CA ALA A 210 -20.86 -6.04 -9.85
C ALA A 210 -22.25 -6.56 -9.43
N HIS A 211 -23.21 -5.65 -9.18
CA HIS A 211 -24.58 -6.01 -8.82
C HIS A 211 -25.46 -6.32 -10.04
N LEU A 212 -25.24 -5.63 -11.18
CA LEU A 212 -26.02 -5.83 -12.42
C LEU A 212 -25.59 -7.05 -13.24
N VAL A 213 -24.30 -7.39 -13.28
CA VAL A 213 -23.78 -8.43 -14.19
C VAL A 213 -23.68 -9.78 -13.46
N ARG A 214 -24.76 -10.57 -13.57
CA ARG A 214 -24.90 -12.01 -13.25
C ARG A 214 -24.32 -12.45 -11.87
N PRO A 215 -25.17 -12.79 -10.87
CA PRO A 215 -24.77 -13.18 -9.51
C PRO A 215 -24.00 -14.52 -9.37
N GLY A 216 -23.43 -15.06 -10.45
CA GLY A 216 -22.70 -16.33 -10.46
C GLY A 216 -21.26 -16.25 -11.00
N LYS A 217 -20.81 -15.11 -11.55
CA LYS A 217 -19.44 -14.93 -12.03
C LYS A 217 -18.90 -13.56 -11.60
N HIS A 218 -18.29 -13.52 -10.41
CA HIS A 218 -17.64 -12.33 -9.82
C HIS A 218 -16.41 -11.81 -10.60
N ILE A 219 -16.32 -12.06 -11.91
CA ILE A 219 -15.16 -11.68 -12.74
C ILE A 219 -15.05 -10.15 -12.84
N PHE A 220 -16.15 -9.44 -13.03
CA PHE A 220 -16.13 -7.98 -13.16
C PHE A 220 -15.76 -7.26 -11.87
N ASP A 221 -16.22 -7.78 -10.73
CA ASP A 221 -15.88 -7.26 -9.41
C ASP A 221 -14.39 -7.49 -9.10
N ARG A 222 -13.89 -8.71 -9.36
CA ARG A 222 -12.47 -9.05 -9.17
C ARG A 222 -11.52 -8.14 -9.95
N PHE A 223 -11.86 -7.76 -11.18
CA PHE A 223 -10.98 -7.01 -12.09
C PHE A 223 -11.34 -5.53 -12.26
N ALA A 224 -12.24 -4.98 -11.45
CA ALA A 224 -12.73 -3.61 -11.57
C ALA A 224 -11.58 -2.56 -11.60
N VAL A 225 -10.53 -2.78 -10.80
CA VAL A 225 -9.37 -1.87 -10.75
C VAL A 225 -8.61 -1.87 -12.08
N LEU A 226 -8.40 -3.04 -12.71
CA LEU A 226 -7.68 -3.11 -13.99
C LEU A 226 -8.43 -2.37 -15.10
N PHE A 227 -9.75 -2.59 -15.21
CA PHE A 227 -10.57 -1.95 -16.22
C PHE A 227 -10.61 -0.43 -16.03
N THR A 228 -10.84 0.03 -14.79
CA THR A 228 -10.97 1.46 -14.49
C THR A 228 -9.66 2.21 -14.73
N VAL A 229 -8.53 1.66 -14.28
CA VAL A 229 -7.20 2.25 -14.53
C VAL A 229 -6.89 2.29 -16.04
N ALA A 230 -7.19 1.23 -16.79
CA ALA A 230 -6.95 1.21 -18.24
C ALA A 230 -7.80 2.26 -18.97
N ILE A 231 -9.10 2.35 -18.67
CA ILE A 231 -10.03 3.31 -19.28
C ILE A 231 -9.58 4.74 -18.99
N VAL A 232 -9.24 5.05 -17.74
CA VAL A 232 -8.86 6.40 -17.33
C VAL A 232 -7.50 6.79 -17.88
N TRP A 233 -6.56 5.84 -17.98
CA TRP A 233 -5.28 6.10 -18.62
C TRP A 233 -5.46 6.45 -20.11
N ILE A 234 -6.29 5.71 -20.85
CA ILE A 234 -6.62 6.01 -22.25
C ILE A 234 -7.28 7.39 -22.35
N TYR A 235 -8.23 7.69 -21.47
CA TYR A 235 -8.88 9.00 -21.41
C TYR A 235 -7.88 10.14 -21.17
N ALA A 236 -6.97 10.00 -20.20
CA ALA A 236 -5.93 10.98 -19.91
C ALA A 236 -4.94 11.15 -21.07
N TYR A 237 -4.62 10.06 -21.78
CA TYR A 237 -3.77 10.09 -22.97
C TYR A 237 -4.43 10.87 -24.12
N ILE A 238 -5.72 10.63 -24.38
CA ILE A 238 -6.49 11.36 -25.40
C ILE A 238 -6.56 12.86 -25.07
N LEU A 239 -6.80 13.23 -23.80
CA LEU A 239 -6.79 14.63 -23.36
C LEU A 239 -5.42 15.29 -23.55
N THR A 240 -4.34 14.54 -23.33
CA THR A 240 -2.97 15.02 -23.51
C THR A 240 -2.66 15.27 -24.99
N LEU A 241 -3.04 14.35 -25.89
CA LEU A 241 -2.87 14.51 -27.34
C LEU A 241 -3.78 15.59 -27.93
N GLY A 242 -5.00 15.70 -27.43
CA GLY A 242 -5.98 16.73 -27.84
C GLY A 242 -5.59 18.15 -27.43
N GLY A 243 -4.45 18.34 -26.77
CA GLY A 243 -3.92 19.66 -26.44
C GLY A 243 -4.69 20.39 -25.34
N ALA A 244 -5.58 19.72 -24.61
CA ALA A 244 -6.43 20.31 -23.58
C ALA A 244 -5.63 21.08 -22.50
N TYR A 245 -4.38 20.65 -22.28
CA TYR A 245 -3.49 21.23 -21.27
C TYR A 245 -2.44 22.22 -21.82
N ASN A 246 -2.31 22.41 -23.14
CA ASN A 246 -1.23 23.21 -23.73
C ASN A 246 -1.27 24.70 -23.31
N GLY A 247 -2.45 25.26 -23.08
CA GLY A 247 -2.65 26.65 -22.64
C GLY A 247 -2.87 26.82 -21.13
N LYS A 248 -2.74 25.76 -20.32
CA LYS A 248 -2.98 25.80 -18.87
C LYS A 248 -1.70 26.11 -18.09
N SER A 249 -1.84 26.46 -16.82
CA SER A 249 -0.71 26.73 -15.92
C SER A 249 0.28 25.55 -15.87
N LEU A 250 1.58 25.84 -15.67
CA LEU A 250 2.64 24.82 -15.59
C LEU A 250 2.35 23.74 -14.54
N LYS A 251 1.74 24.11 -13.40
CA LYS A 251 1.36 23.18 -12.34
C LYS A 251 0.30 22.16 -12.80
N THR A 252 -0.68 22.62 -13.58
CA THR A 252 -1.70 21.76 -14.21
C THR A 252 -1.07 20.87 -15.28
N GLN A 253 -0.16 21.42 -16.09
CA GLN A 253 0.53 20.63 -17.12
C GLN A 253 1.37 19.49 -16.53
N ILE A 254 2.09 19.74 -15.42
CA ILE A 254 2.88 18.71 -14.74
C ILE A 254 2.00 17.64 -14.10
N SER A 255 0.83 18.01 -13.59
CA SER A 255 -0.04 17.09 -12.83
C SER A 255 -1.02 16.31 -13.70
N CYS A 256 -1.50 16.90 -14.80
CA CYS A 256 -2.57 16.34 -15.62
C CYS A 256 -2.10 15.66 -16.91
N ARG A 257 -0.90 16.00 -17.41
CA ARG A 257 -0.41 15.40 -18.65
C ARG A 257 0.32 14.09 -18.38
N THR A 258 0.13 13.13 -19.28
CA THR A 258 0.76 11.81 -19.18
C THR A 258 2.25 11.82 -19.55
N ASP A 259 2.74 12.83 -20.27
CA ASP A 259 4.10 12.93 -20.83
C ASP A 259 5.10 13.69 -19.92
N ARG A 260 4.64 14.30 -18.83
CA ARG A 260 5.46 15.21 -17.98
C ARG A 260 5.89 14.64 -16.64
N ALA A 261 5.71 13.33 -16.42
CA ALA A 261 6.12 12.68 -15.17
C ALA A 261 7.64 12.74 -14.90
N GLY A 262 8.46 12.94 -15.94
CA GLY A 262 9.91 13.11 -15.84
C GLY A 262 10.68 11.85 -15.41
N LEU A 263 9.99 10.75 -15.15
CA LEU A 263 10.56 9.49 -14.68
C LEU A 263 11.21 8.68 -15.82
N ILE A 264 10.58 8.66 -17.00
CA ILE A 264 11.08 7.91 -18.16
C ILE A 264 12.34 8.60 -18.72
N GLY A 265 12.31 9.92 -18.90
CA GLY A 265 13.48 10.67 -19.40
C GLY A 265 14.63 10.80 -18.39
N ALA A 266 14.39 10.46 -17.11
CA ALA A 266 15.44 10.41 -16.09
C ALA A 266 15.99 9.00 -15.87
N ALA A 267 15.40 7.99 -16.52
CA ALA A 267 15.94 6.64 -16.49
C ALA A 267 17.16 6.56 -17.43
N PRO A 268 18.24 5.87 -17.04
CA PRO A 268 19.46 5.79 -17.84
C PRO A 268 19.37 4.83 -19.03
N TRP A 269 18.18 4.27 -19.31
CA TRP A 269 17.93 3.29 -20.38
C TRP A 269 16.94 3.85 -21.40
#